data_AF-A0A8X7UVC7-F1
#
_entry.id   AF-A0A8X7UVC7-F1
#
_cell.length_a   1.000
_cell.length_b   1.000
_cell.length_c   1.000
_cell.angle_alpha   90.00
_cell.angle_beta   90.00
_cell.angle_gamma   90.00
#
_symmetry.space_group_name_H-M   'P 1'
#
loop_
_entity.id
_entity.type
_entity.pdbx_description
1 polymer ?
#
loop_
_entity_poly.entity_id
_entity_poly.type
_entity_poly.pdbx_seq_one_letter_code
_entity_poly.pdbx_strand_id
1 'polypeptide(L)'
;MNLGVKMVQKKVAVLYHYPCHDGVFAALAAHLYFSANSIPSLFFPNTVYSPITISKLPLQDISHLYLLDFTGPPGFVQQVSPKVNNVVILDHHKTAIESLGDVSSTCKNVTKVLDIGRSGATIAFDYFTQKLKEE
;
A
#
# COMPACT_ATOMS: atom_id res chain seq x y z
N MET A 1 -26.45 -30.61 0.92
CA MET A 1 -26.37 -29.33 1.67
C MET A 1 -25.23 -28.53 1.09
N ASN A 2 -25.54 -27.52 0.28
CA ASN A 2 -24.53 -26.70 -0.39
C ASN A 2 -23.98 -25.72 0.67
N LEU A 3 -22.82 -26.03 1.27
CA LEU A 3 -22.08 -25.02 2.04
C LEU A 3 -21.57 -24.00 1.02
N GLY A 4 -22.40 -23.00 0.73
CA GLY A 4 -21.99 -21.84 -0.05
C GLY A 4 -20.82 -21.20 0.68
N VAL A 5 -19.62 -21.38 0.15
CA VAL A 5 -18.45 -20.61 0.56
C VAL A 5 -18.83 -19.15 0.33
N LYS A 6 -19.13 -18.42 1.41
CA LYS A 6 -19.27 -16.97 1.36
C LYS A 6 -17.90 -16.45 0.93
N MET A 7 -17.75 -16.17 -0.37
CA MET A 7 -16.57 -15.48 -0.88
C MET A 7 -16.53 -14.13 -0.18
N VAL A 8 -15.65 -13.99 0.80
CA VAL A 8 -15.41 -12.70 1.45
C VAL A 8 -14.85 -11.79 0.37
N GLN A 9 -15.56 -10.70 0.07
CA GLN A 9 -15.07 -9.69 -0.86
C GLN A 9 -13.77 -9.11 -0.27
N LYS A 10 -12.64 -9.41 -0.91
CA LYS A 10 -11.33 -8.90 -0.48
C LYS A 10 -11.29 -7.38 -0.58
N LYS A 11 -10.76 -6.74 0.46
CA LYS A 11 -10.71 -5.27 0.63
C LYS A 11 -9.39 -4.68 0.15
N VAL A 12 -9.39 -3.37 -0.05
CA VAL A 12 -8.14 -2.62 -0.19
C VAL A 12 -7.53 -2.38 1.19
N ALA A 13 -6.21 -2.41 1.30
CA ALA A 13 -5.49 -2.06 2.52
C ALA A 13 -4.43 -0.98 2.24
N VAL A 14 -4.30 -0.04 3.16
CA VAL A 14 -3.30 1.04 3.15
C VAL A 14 -2.44 0.92 4.40
N LEU A 15 -1.15 0.69 4.21
CA LEU A 15 -0.12 0.82 5.24
C LEU A 15 0.61 2.12 5.01
N TYR A 16 0.75 2.91 6.07
CA TYR A 16 1.36 4.23 5.97
C TYR A 16 2.33 4.49 7.12
N HIS A 17 3.34 5.31 6.88
CA HIS A 17 4.32 5.64 7.91
C HIS A 17 3.71 6.48 9.04
N TYR A 18 3.96 6.08 10.29
CA TYR A 18 3.44 6.75 11.48
C TYR A 18 4.45 6.70 12.65
N PRO A 19 4.50 7.71 13.53
CA PRO A 19 3.89 9.03 13.43
C PRO A 19 4.68 9.92 12.46
N CYS A 20 4.11 10.21 11.28
CA CYS A 20 4.68 11.07 10.27
C CYS A 20 3.55 11.87 9.61
N HIS A 21 3.67 13.19 9.52
CA HIS A 21 2.67 14.01 8.82
C HIS A 21 2.58 13.61 7.35
N ASP A 22 3.71 13.34 6.72
CA ASP A 22 3.77 12.95 5.30
C ASP A 22 3.01 11.64 5.06
N GLY A 23 3.30 10.60 5.84
CA GLY A 23 2.54 9.34 5.81
C GLY A 23 1.06 9.49 6.15
N VAL A 24 0.68 10.35 7.11
CA VAL A 24 -0.73 10.60 7.45
C VAL A 24 -1.47 11.32 6.31
N PHE A 25 -0.87 12.33 5.69
CA PHE A 25 -1.49 13.01 4.54
C PHE A 25 -1.51 12.14 3.28
N ALA A 26 -0.52 11.25 3.10
CA ALA A 26 -0.57 10.22 2.06
C ALA A 26 -1.75 9.26 2.28
N ALA A 27 -1.97 8.80 3.52
CA ALA A 27 -3.13 7.99 3.87
C ALA A 27 -4.45 8.74 3.69
N LEU A 28 -4.50 10.03 3.99
CA LEU A 28 -5.69 10.87 3.74
C LEU A 28 -6.02 10.92 2.24
N ALA A 29 -5.04 11.09 1.36
CA ALA A 29 -5.27 11.10 -0.08
C ALA A 29 -5.89 9.77 -0.56
N ALA A 30 -5.38 8.64 -0.07
CA ALA A 30 -5.94 7.32 -0.34
C ALA A 30 -7.38 7.20 0.18
N HIS A 31 -7.63 7.67 1.42
CA HIS A 31 -8.96 7.64 2.03
C HIS A 31 -9.98 8.42 1.22
N LEU A 32 -9.64 9.62 0.76
CA LEU A 32 -10.52 10.44 -0.07
C LEU A 32 -10.89 9.72 -1.37
N TYR A 33 -9.91 9.14 -2.07
CA TYR A 33 -10.15 8.40 -3.31
C TYR A 33 -11.03 7.16 -3.10
N PHE A 34 -10.71 6.32 -2.12
CA PHE A 34 -11.51 5.11 -1.87
C PHE A 34 -12.92 5.45 -1.38
N SER A 35 -13.07 6.50 -0.57
CA SER A 35 -14.39 6.94 -0.09
C SER A 35 -15.24 7.50 -1.23
N ALA A 36 -14.66 8.32 -2.12
CA ALA A 36 -15.37 8.85 -3.29
C ALA A 36 -15.89 7.74 -4.21
N ASN A 37 -15.17 6.61 -4.30
CA ASN A 37 -15.54 5.46 -5.11
C ASN A 37 -16.30 4.37 -4.35
N SER A 38 -16.70 4.61 -3.09
CA SER A 38 -17.37 3.62 -2.23
C SER A 38 -16.60 2.29 -2.10
N ILE A 39 -15.27 2.33 -2.15
CA ILE A 39 -14.38 1.16 -2.05
C ILE A 39 -14.09 0.88 -0.56
N PRO A 40 -14.47 -0.28 -0.01
CA PRO A 40 -14.13 -0.65 1.34
C PRO A 40 -12.61 -0.78 1.51
N SER A 41 -12.05 -0.01 2.44
CA SER A 41 -10.61 0.07 2.67
C SER A 41 -10.26 -0.10 4.16
N LEU A 42 -9.10 -0.70 4.42
CA LEU A 42 -8.50 -0.86 5.74
C LEU A 42 -7.26 0.04 5.84
N PHE A 43 -7.05 0.70 6.97
CA PHE A 43 -5.89 1.56 7.20
C PHE A 43 -5.09 1.05 8.39
N PHE A 44 -3.77 0.92 8.20
CA PHE A 44 -2.86 0.40 9.20
C PHE A 44 -1.67 1.36 9.40
N PRO A 45 -1.58 2.04 10.55
CA PRO A 45 -0.41 2.87 10.85
C PRO A 45 0.80 1.96 11.12
N ASN A 46 1.83 2.07 10.29
CA ASN A 46 3.10 1.41 10.53
C ASN A 46 3.97 2.27 11.45
N THR A 47 3.99 1.90 12.74
CA THR A 47 4.70 2.66 13.77
C THR A 47 6.20 2.35 13.79
N VAL A 48 7.03 3.36 14.09
CA VAL A 48 8.49 3.18 14.23
C VAL A 48 8.86 2.23 15.37
N TYR A 49 8.15 2.30 16.50
CA TYR A 49 8.47 1.52 17.70
C TYR A 49 7.84 0.12 17.72
N SER A 50 6.81 -0.10 16.92
CA SER A 50 6.21 -1.41 16.71
C SER A 50 5.83 -1.57 15.24
N PRO A 51 6.81 -1.85 14.35
CA PRO A 51 6.54 -2.01 12.94
C PRO A 51 5.53 -3.14 12.70
N ILE A 52 4.69 -2.95 11.70
CA ILE A 52 3.73 -3.97 11.27
C ILE A 52 4.50 -5.11 10.62
N THR A 53 4.22 -6.31 11.10
CA THR A 53 4.69 -7.55 10.49
C THR A 53 3.60 -8.15 9.63
N ILE A 54 4.00 -8.97 8.67
CA ILE A 54 3.11 -9.70 7.77
C ILE A 54 2.07 -10.53 8.53
N SER A 55 2.47 -11.10 9.68
CA SER A 55 1.58 -11.88 10.56
C SER A 55 0.45 -11.06 11.21
N LYS A 56 0.58 -9.74 11.28
CA LYS A 56 -0.44 -8.83 11.82
C LYS A 56 -1.41 -8.34 10.74
N LEU A 57 -1.18 -8.68 9.47
CA LEU A 57 -2.02 -8.26 8.35
C LEU A 57 -2.99 -9.38 7.96
N PRO A 58 -4.28 -9.08 7.76
CA PRO A 58 -5.27 -10.05 7.28
C PRO A 58 -5.12 -10.25 5.76
N LEU A 59 -3.95 -10.71 5.28
CA LEU A 59 -3.60 -10.74 3.86
C LEU A 59 -4.57 -11.59 3.00
N GLN A 60 -5.17 -12.62 3.60
CA GLN A 60 -6.22 -13.42 2.95
C GLN A 60 -7.47 -12.60 2.57
N ASP A 61 -7.74 -11.53 3.30
CA ASP A 61 -8.89 -10.63 3.10
C ASP A 61 -8.51 -9.38 2.29
N ILE A 62 -7.27 -9.27 1.83
CA ILE A 62 -6.74 -8.09 1.13
C ILE A 62 -6.55 -8.40 -0.36
N SER A 63 -7.13 -7.57 -1.22
CA SER A 63 -6.95 -7.63 -2.67
C SER A 63 -5.78 -6.76 -3.12
N HIS A 64 -5.75 -5.50 -2.68
CA HIS A 64 -4.73 -4.53 -3.06
C HIS A 64 -4.09 -3.94 -1.81
N LEU A 65 -2.76 -3.93 -1.78
CA LEU A 65 -1.98 -3.40 -0.67
C LEU A 65 -1.24 -2.14 -1.13
N TYR A 66 -1.54 -1.01 -0.51
CA TYR A 66 -0.86 0.26 -0.74
C TYR A 66 0.13 0.50 0.40
N LEU A 67 1.39 0.74 0.06
CA LEU A 67 2.45 1.13 0.98
C LEU A 67 2.78 2.60 0.71
N LEU A 68 2.47 3.48 1.67
CA LEU A 68 2.53 4.93 1.51
C LEU A 68 3.55 5.55 2.46
N ASP A 69 4.49 6.33 1.91
CA ASP A 69 5.62 6.90 2.65
C ASP A 69 6.47 5.81 3.34
N PHE A 70 6.39 4.58 2.83
CA PHE A 70 6.90 3.37 3.46
C PHE A 70 6.97 2.24 2.45
N THR A 71 8.01 1.41 2.56
CA THR A 71 8.20 0.23 1.71
C THR A 71 8.37 -1.08 2.51
N GLY A 72 8.55 -0.99 3.82
CA GLY A 72 8.86 -2.13 4.69
C GLY A 72 10.35 -2.48 4.75
N PRO A 73 10.73 -3.38 5.68
CA PRO A 73 12.09 -3.89 5.76
C PRO A 73 12.43 -4.71 4.50
N PRO A 74 13.73 -4.96 4.24
CA PRO A 74 14.17 -5.82 3.13
C PRO A 74 13.43 -7.16 3.12
N GLY A 75 12.93 -7.57 1.95
CA GLY A 75 12.16 -8.81 1.79
C GLY A 75 10.66 -8.70 2.13
N PHE A 76 10.19 -7.58 2.68
CA PHE A 76 8.77 -7.41 3.02
C PHE A 76 7.88 -7.52 1.79
N VAL A 77 8.19 -6.76 0.73
CA VAL A 77 7.42 -6.73 -0.52
C VAL A 77 7.35 -8.11 -1.17
N GLN A 78 8.47 -8.85 -1.20
CA GLN A 78 8.58 -10.19 -1.77
C GLN A 78 7.73 -11.22 -1.00
N GLN A 79 7.51 -11.01 0.30
CA GLN A 79 6.70 -11.90 1.13
C GLN A 79 5.20 -11.59 1.08
N VAL A 80 4.82 -10.33 0.84
CA VAL A 80 3.40 -9.92 0.74
C VAL A 80 2.85 -10.04 -0.68
N SER A 81 3.68 -9.79 -1.71
CA SER A 81 3.23 -9.78 -3.11
C SER A 81 2.54 -11.07 -3.55
N PRO A 82 2.94 -12.29 -3.16
CA PRO A 82 2.26 -13.51 -3.59
C PRO A 82 0.91 -13.75 -2.89
N LYS A 83 0.61 -12.96 -1.84
CA LYS A 83 -0.57 -13.14 -0.98
C LYS A 83 -1.72 -12.20 -1.32
N VAL A 84 -1.46 -11.19 -2.15
CA VAL A 84 -2.43 -10.17 -2.59
C VAL A 84 -2.43 -10.06 -4.10
N ASN A 85 -3.46 -9.46 -4.67
CA ASN A 85 -3.58 -9.33 -6.13
C ASN A 85 -2.63 -8.25 -6.66
N ASN A 86 -2.44 -7.16 -5.92
CA ASN A 86 -1.54 -6.07 -6.31
C ASN A 86 -0.90 -5.39 -5.10
N VAL A 87 0.33 -4.92 -5.26
CA VAL A 87 1.04 -4.06 -4.31
C VAL A 87 1.40 -2.75 -5.01
N VAL A 88 1.04 -1.62 -4.41
CA VAL A 88 1.40 -0.28 -4.89
C VAL A 88 2.28 0.38 -3.84
N ILE A 89 3.44 0.86 -4.25
CA ILE A 89 4.42 1.51 -3.37
C ILE A 89 4.58 2.96 -3.81
N LEU A 90 4.25 3.89 -2.92
CA LEU A 90 4.39 5.33 -3.13
C LEU A 90 5.34 5.85 -2.05
N ASP A 91 6.60 6.11 -2.41
CA ASP A 91 7.65 6.37 -1.43
C ASP A 91 8.68 7.36 -1.99
N HIS A 92 9.36 8.07 -1.09
CA HIS A 92 10.38 9.07 -1.41
C HIS A 92 11.70 8.83 -0.69
N HIS A 93 11.76 7.85 0.22
CA HIS A 93 12.97 7.52 0.96
C HIS A 93 14.04 6.93 0.04
N LYS A 94 15.30 7.39 0.19
CA LYS A 94 16.45 6.81 -0.54
C LYS A 94 16.61 5.31 -0.26
N THR A 95 16.34 4.90 0.97
CA THR A 95 16.37 3.49 1.41
C THR A 95 15.35 2.62 0.66
N ALA A 96 14.21 3.19 0.25
CA ALA A 96 13.25 2.46 -0.58
C ALA A 96 13.82 2.18 -1.97
N ILE A 97 14.49 3.15 -2.60
CA ILE A 97 15.13 2.98 -3.91
C ILE A 97 16.22 1.90 -3.85
N GLU A 98 17.04 1.94 -2.80
CA GLU A 98 18.13 0.97 -2.61
C GLU A 98 17.61 -0.44 -2.31
N SER A 99 16.59 -0.56 -1.45
CA SER A 99 16.05 -1.87 -1.03
C SER A 99 15.12 -2.52 -2.03
N LEU A 100 14.42 -1.72 -2.85
CA LEU A 100 13.48 -2.25 -3.84
C LEU A 100 14.16 -2.73 -5.11
N GLY A 101 15.39 -2.31 -5.39
CA GLY A 101 16.18 -2.73 -6.56
C GLY A 101 15.31 -3.10 -7.77
N ASP A 102 15.43 -4.37 -8.18
CA ASP A 102 14.68 -4.95 -9.29
C ASP A 102 13.44 -5.78 -8.82
N VAL A 103 12.77 -5.36 -7.74
CA VAL A 103 11.58 -6.06 -7.23
C VAL A 103 10.51 -6.27 -8.31
N SER A 104 10.42 -5.37 -9.29
CA SER A 104 9.47 -5.49 -10.40
C SER A 104 9.81 -6.65 -11.34
N SER A 105 11.08 -7.08 -11.46
CA SER A 105 11.45 -8.26 -12.25
C SER A 105 11.14 -9.57 -11.50
N THR A 106 11.09 -9.54 -10.17
CA THR A 106 10.79 -10.71 -9.33
C THR A 106 9.31 -10.82 -8.92
N CYS A 107 8.61 -9.68 -8.77
CA CYS A 107 7.23 -9.59 -8.32
C CYS A 107 6.39 -8.82 -9.37
N LYS A 108 5.71 -9.58 -10.24
CA LYS A 108 4.97 -9.02 -11.39
C LYS A 108 3.77 -8.14 -11.02
N ASN A 109 3.27 -8.26 -9.79
CA ASN A 109 2.13 -7.51 -9.27
C ASN A 109 2.54 -6.37 -8.33
N VAL A 110 3.72 -5.78 -8.55
CA VAL A 110 4.23 -4.65 -7.77
C VAL A 110 4.40 -3.44 -8.68
N THR A 111 3.63 -2.39 -8.41
CA THR A 111 3.82 -1.05 -9.00
C THR A 111 4.53 -0.15 -8.00
N LYS A 112 5.54 0.60 -8.46
CA LYS A 112 6.31 1.52 -7.62
C LYS A 112 6.34 2.92 -8.24
N VAL A 113 6.08 3.93 -7.42
CA VAL A 113 6.30 5.34 -7.73
C VAL A 113 7.28 5.85 -6.68
N LEU A 114 8.54 5.99 -7.09
CA LEU A 114 9.63 6.42 -6.23
C LEU A 114 10.12 7.80 -6.69
N ASP A 115 10.01 8.80 -5.83
CA ASP A 115 10.40 10.18 -6.19
C ASP A 115 11.00 10.91 -4.99
N ILE A 116 12.33 11.01 -4.95
CA ILE A 116 13.07 11.69 -3.88
C ILE A 116 12.85 13.22 -3.84
N GLY A 117 12.30 13.80 -4.91
CA GLY A 117 12.09 15.24 -5.05
C GLY A 117 10.74 15.73 -4.51
N ARG A 118 9.83 14.81 -4.16
CA ARG A 118 8.50 15.11 -3.64
C ARG A 118 8.26 14.39 -2.32
N SER A 119 7.33 14.92 -1.52
CA SER A 119 6.91 14.27 -0.28
C SER A 119 6.01 13.06 -0.57
N GLY A 120 5.97 12.08 0.33
CA GLY A 120 5.07 10.92 0.23
C GLY A 120 3.60 11.32 0.08
N ALA A 121 3.17 12.36 0.79
CA ALA A 121 1.83 12.94 0.67
C ALA A 121 1.55 13.50 -0.73
N THR A 122 2.53 14.18 -1.33
CA THR A 122 2.39 14.74 -2.69
C THR A 122 2.31 13.62 -3.72
N ILE A 123 3.19 12.62 -3.61
CA ILE A 123 3.18 11.44 -4.50
C ILE A 123 1.83 10.72 -4.42
N ALA A 124 1.33 10.48 -3.20
CA ALA A 124 0.03 9.85 -3.00
C ALA A 124 -1.13 10.69 -3.55
N PHE A 125 -1.15 11.99 -3.27
CA PHE A 125 -2.17 12.89 -3.79
C PHE A 125 -2.23 12.89 -5.32
N ASP A 126 -1.08 13.03 -5.98
CA ASP A 126 -1.00 13.02 -7.45
C ASP A 126 -1.43 11.66 -8.02
N TYR A 127 -0.95 10.56 -7.43
CA TYR A 127 -1.29 9.20 -7.85
C TYR A 127 -2.80 8.94 -7.80
N PHE A 128 -3.44 9.24 -6.66
CA PHE A 128 -4.88 9.02 -6.49
C PHE A 128 -5.74 10.01 -7.30
N THR A 129 -5.27 11.24 -7.48
CA THR A 129 -5.92 12.22 -8.36
C THR A 129 -5.89 11.78 -9.81
N GLN A 130 -4.76 11.23 -10.27
CA GLN A 130 -4.65 10.71 -11.63
C GLN A 130 -5.53 9.48 -11.81
N LYS A 131 -5.53 8.56 -10.83
CA LYS A 131 -6.39 7.37 -10.86
C LYS A 131 -7.88 7.72 -10.95
N LEU A 132 -8.32 8.80 -10.28
CA LEU A 132 -9.70 9.29 -10.37
C LEU A 132 -10.07 9.83 -11.76
N LYS A 133 -9.10 10.30 -12.56
CA LYS A 133 -9.35 10.81 -13.92
C LYS A 133 -9.37 9.71 -14.98
N GLU A 134 -8.77 8.57 -14.68
CA GLU A 134 -8.65 7.41 -15.60
C GLU A 134 -9.84 6.43 -15.48
N GLU A 135 -10.72 6.64 -14.49
CA GLU A 135 -11.95 5.88 -14.24
C GLU A 135 -13.18 6.60 -14.81
#